data_AF-A5V1Y3-F1
#
_entry.id   AF-A5V1Y3-F1
#
_cell.length_a   1.000
_cell.length_b   1.000
_cell.length_c   1.000
_cell.angle_alpha   90.00
_cell.angle_beta   90.00
_cell.angle_gamma   90.00
#
_symmetry.space_group_name_H-M   'P 1'
#
loop_
_entity.id
_entity.type
_entity.pdbx_description
1 polymer ?
#
loop_
_entity_poly.entity_id
_entity_poly.type
_entity_poly.pdbx_seq_one_letter_code
_entity_poly.pdbx_strand_id
1 'polypeptide(L)'
;MLATTHLYRQATLRWLLIEAIQRAWRRHQVIVSLYRRLADRAPDERHEILLIRMAEQERFHQQRYERMLTRLHALPSEGLDSFDRVWLWLLPRCGSDVALRWAEWIEQRDTRAILDAALLLRAFR
;
A
#
# COMPACT_ATOMS: atom_id res chain seq x y z
N MET A 1 -8.81 19.91 31.87
CA MET A 1 -8.01 20.22 30.66
C MET A 1 -7.15 19.06 30.15
N LEU A 2 -6.68 18.12 30.99
CA LEU A 2 -5.81 17.01 30.55
C LEU A 2 -6.52 15.87 29.80
N ALA A 3 -7.80 15.60 30.11
CA ALA A 3 -8.57 14.54 29.45
C ALA A 3 -8.88 14.86 27.97
N THR A 4 -9.17 16.12 27.65
CA THR A 4 -9.44 16.56 26.27
C THR A 4 -8.20 16.48 25.38
N THR A 5 -7.01 16.79 25.92
CA THR A 5 -5.74 16.64 25.19
C THR A 5 -5.37 15.19 24.92
N HIS A 6 -5.69 14.28 25.85
CA HIS A 6 -5.43 12.84 25.68
C HIS A 6 -6.34 12.24 24.60
N LEU A 7 -7.65 12.53 24.65
CA LEU A 7 -8.63 12.10 23.64
C LEU A 7 -8.29 12.62 22.24
N TYR A 8 -7.91 13.91 22.14
CA TYR A 8 -7.49 14.51 20.86
C TYR A 8 -6.27 13.78 20.30
N ARG A 9 -5.24 13.54 21.11
CA ARG A 9 -4.02 12.86 20.68
C ARG A 9 -4.31 11.43 20.22
N GLN A 10 -5.16 10.69 20.95
CA GLN A 10 -5.55 9.34 20.58
C GLN A 10 -6.33 9.32 19.25
N ALA A 11 -7.23 10.27 19.04
CA ALA A 11 -7.94 10.44 17.76
C ALA A 11 -6.97 10.75 16.61
N THR A 12 -6.01 11.66 16.80
CA THR A 12 -4.97 11.97 15.81
C THR A 12 -4.13 10.75 15.45
N LEU A 13 -3.68 9.98 16.44
CA LEU A 13 -2.89 8.77 16.20
C LEU A 13 -3.70 7.69 15.48
N ARG A 14 -4.97 7.52 15.84
CA ARG A 14 -5.88 6.62 15.11
C ARG A 14 -6.05 7.07 13.66
N TRP A 15 -6.20 8.38 13.42
CA TRP A 15 -6.30 8.94 12.07
C TRP A 15 -5.03 8.69 11.26
N LEU A 16 -3.84 8.91 11.83
CA LEU A 16 -2.56 8.61 11.17
C LEU A 16 -2.41 7.13 10.81
N LEU A 17 -2.87 6.23 11.68
CA LEU A 17 -2.87 4.80 11.39
C LEU A 17 -3.82 4.46 10.23
N ILE A 18 -5.03 5.03 10.23
CA ILE A 18 -6.01 4.85 9.15
C ILE A 18 -5.43 5.34 7.82
N GLU A 19 -4.86 6.55 7.79
CA GLU A 19 -4.21 7.12 6.59
C GLU A 19 -3.07 6.24 6.08
N ALA A 20 -2.20 5.75 6.97
CA ALA A 20 -1.10 4.89 6.58
C ALA A 20 -1.59 3.59 5.93
N ILE A 21 -2.64 2.99 6.48
CA ILE A 21 -3.25 1.76 5.93
C ILE A 21 -3.96 2.05 4.59
N GLN A 22 -4.70 3.16 4.48
CA GLN A 22 -5.36 3.55 3.24
C GLN A 22 -4.35 3.80 2.11
N ARG A 23 -3.24 4.49 2.42
CA ARG A 23 -2.15 4.70 1.47
C ARG A 23 -1.53 3.39 1.03
N ALA A 24 -1.24 2.49 1.98
CA ALA A 24 -0.69 1.17 1.66
C ALA A 24 -1.64 0.39 0.74
N TRP A 25 -2.94 0.35 1.08
CA TRP A 25 -3.96 -0.31 0.25
C TRP A 25 -4.00 0.21 -1.19
N ARG A 26 -3.98 1.54 -1.35
CA ARG A 26 -3.97 2.18 -2.68
C ARG A 26 -2.70 1.84 -3.46
N ARG A 27 -1.53 1.89 -2.81
CA ARG A 27 -0.27 1.57 -3.49
C ARG A 27 -0.17 0.10 -3.90
N HIS A 28 -0.73 -0.82 -3.12
CA HIS A 28 -0.82 -2.21 -3.56
C HIS A 28 -1.73 -2.35 -4.78
N GLN A 29 -2.73 -1.48 -4.98
CA GLN A 29 -3.51 -1.43 -6.24
C GLN A 29 -2.63 -1.05 -7.42
N VAL A 30 -1.75 -0.06 -7.22
CA VAL A 30 -0.76 0.36 -8.21
C VAL A 30 0.20 -0.78 -8.52
N ILE A 31 0.72 -1.48 -7.52
CA ILE A 31 1.66 -2.59 -7.71
C ILE A 31 1.00 -3.75 -8.46
N VAL A 32 -0.26 -4.11 -8.13
CA VAL A 32 -1.04 -5.10 -8.89
C VAL A 32 -1.14 -4.70 -10.37
N SER A 33 -1.48 -3.45 -10.66
CA SER A 33 -1.57 -2.94 -12.03
C SER A 33 -0.20 -2.90 -12.72
N LEU A 34 0.88 -2.61 -11.98
CA LEU A 34 2.24 -2.59 -12.47
C LEU A 34 2.68 -3.99 -12.89
N TYR A 35 2.50 -4.99 -12.03
CA TYR A 35 2.86 -6.39 -12.33
C TYR A 35 2.10 -6.94 -13.52
N ARG A 36 0.81 -6.63 -13.68
CA ARG A 36 0.08 -6.97 -14.91
C ARG A 36 0.68 -6.34 -16.16
N ARG A 37 1.00 -5.05 -16.11
CA ARG A 37 1.63 -4.33 -17.24
C ARG A 37 3.03 -4.84 -17.58
N LEU A 38 3.76 -5.37 -16.60
CA LEU A 38 5.04 -6.03 -16.82
C LEU A 38 4.82 -7.43 -17.43
N ALA A 39 3.81 -8.17 -16.97
CA ALA A 39 3.45 -9.47 -17.51
C ALA A 39 3.09 -9.37 -19.00
N ASP A 40 2.28 -8.38 -19.38
CA ASP A 40 1.91 -8.09 -20.78
C ASP A 40 3.13 -7.80 -21.69
N ARG A 41 4.29 -7.48 -21.10
CA ARG A 41 5.55 -7.16 -21.80
C ARG A 41 6.65 -8.17 -21.51
N ALA A 42 6.33 -9.30 -20.87
CA ALA A 42 7.31 -10.27 -20.47
C ALA A 42 7.99 -10.91 -21.69
N PRO A 43 9.30 -11.22 -21.61
CA PRO A 43 10.04 -11.81 -22.72
C PRO A 43 9.69 -13.28 -22.98
N ASP A 44 9.18 -13.99 -21.96
CA ASP A 44 8.76 -15.38 -22.06
C ASP A 44 7.62 -15.69 -21.06
N GLU A 45 6.97 -16.82 -21.29
CA GLU A 45 5.83 -17.29 -20.50
C GLU A 45 6.17 -17.51 -19.02
N ARG A 46 7.41 -17.87 -18.68
CA ARG A 46 7.78 -18.11 -17.27
C ARG A 46 7.78 -16.80 -16.49
N HIS A 47 8.32 -15.74 -17.09
CA HIS A 47 8.32 -14.41 -16.50
C HIS A 47 6.90 -13.83 -16.40
N GLU A 48 6.08 -14.04 -17.43
CA GLU A 48 4.67 -13.64 -17.41
C GLU A 48 3.91 -14.29 -16.24
N ILE A 49 3.99 -15.63 -16.12
CA ILE A 49 3.33 -16.38 -15.05
C ILE A 49 3.81 -15.92 -13.67
N LEU A 50 5.11 -15.67 -13.51
CA LEU A 50 5.67 -15.16 -12.25
C LEU A 50 5.05 -13.81 -11.87
N LEU A 51 5.01 -12.86 -12.80
CA LEU A 51 4.46 -11.52 -12.58
C LEU A 51 2.96 -11.55 -12.28
N ILE A 52 2.20 -12.43 -12.93
CA ILE A 52 0.78 -12.64 -12.62
C ILE A 52 0.60 -13.16 -11.18
N ARG A 53 1.41 -14.14 -10.76
CA ARG A 53 1.37 -14.66 -9.38
C ARG A 53 1.73 -13.59 -8.35
N MET A 54 2.72 -12.75 -8.65
CA MET A 54 3.06 -11.61 -7.79
C MET A 54 1.87 -10.64 -7.69
N ALA A 55 1.20 -10.34 -8.81
CA ALA A 55 0.00 -9.50 -8.80
C ALA A 55 -1.15 -10.10 -7.95
N GLU A 56 -1.28 -11.42 -7.92
CA GLU A 56 -2.24 -12.10 -7.06
C GLU A 56 -1.85 -12.03 -5.59
N GLN A 57 -0.56 -12.18 -5.27
CA GLN A 57 -0.04 -12.01 -3.92
C GLN A 57 -0.35 -10.61 -3.38
N GLU A 58 -0.14 -9.56 -4.18
CA GLU A 58 -0.45 -8.19 -3.79
C GLU A 58 -1.93 -7.93 -3.54
N ARG A 59 -2.83 -8.66 -4.21
CA ARG A 59 -4.27 -8.60 -3.88
C ARG A 59 -4.57 -9.15 -2.50
N PHE A 60 -3.85 -10.17 -2.03
CA PHE A 60 -4.03 -10.65 -0.65
C PHE A 60 -3.57 -9.61 0.38
N HIS A 61 -2.52 -8.85 0.07
CA HIS A 61 -2.09 -7.71 0.89
C HIS A 61 -3.17 -6.61 0.92
N GLN A 62 -3.81 -6.29 -0.21
CA GLN A 62 -4.95 -5.36 -0.22
C GLN A 62 -6.11 -5.83 0.67
N GLN A 63 -6.55 -7.08 0.53
CA GLN A 63 -7.62 -7.64 1.36
C GLN A 63 -7.27 -7.63 2.85
N ARG A 64 -5.98 -7.81 3.18
CA ARG A 64 -5.51 -7.68 4.56
C ARG A 64 -5.68 -6.25 5.07
N TYR A 65 -5.32 -5.24 4.29
CA TYR A 65 -5.50 -3.84 4.68
C TYR A 65 -6.99 -3.45 4.76
N GLU A 66 -7.84 -3.96 3.88
CA GLU A 66 -9.30 -3.78 3.99
C GLU A 66 -9.82 -4.28 5.33
N ARG A 67 -9.46 -5.51 5.72
CA ARG A 67 -9.82 -6.07 7.04
C ARG A 67 -9.32 -5.20 8.20
N MET A 68 -8.13 -4.62 8.08
CA MET A 68 -7.58 -3.69 9.08
C MET A 68 -8.40 -2.39 9.16
N LEU A 69 -8.76 -1.80 8.02
CA LEU A 69 -9.58 -0.60 7.95
C LEU A 69 -10.98 -0.84 8.52
N THR A 70 -11.62 -1.96 8.18
CA THR A 70 -12.93 -2.34 8.73
C THR A 70 -12.90 -2.42 10.25
N ARG A 71 -11.86 -3.04 10.84
CA ARG A 71 -11.68 -3.08 12.30
C ARG A 71 -11.52 -1.69 12.92
N LEU A 72 -10.95 -0.75 12.17
CA LEU A 72 -10.80 0.65 12.56
C LEU A 72 -12.03 1.51 12.21
N HIS A 73 -13.11 0.91 11.71
CA HIS A 73 -14.32 1.62 11.24
C HIS A 73 -14.02 2.65 10.14
N ALA A 74 -13.07 2.33 9.27
CA ALA A 74 -12.67 3.13 8.13
C ALA A 74 -12.86 2.34 6.83
N LEU A 75 -12.97 3.06 5.71
CA LEU A 75 -13.09 2.48 4.37
C LEU A 75 -11.77 2.62 3.60
N PRO A 76 -11.52 1.76 2.60
CA PRO A 76 -10.44 1.96 1.64
C PRO A 76 -10.55 3.32 0.96
N SER A 77 -9.40 3.90 0.59
CA SER A 77 -9.38 5.14 -0.16
C SER A 77 -9.30 4.83 -1.64
N GLU A 78 -10.47 4.80 -2.29
CA GLU A 78 -10.60 4.48 -3.71
C GLU A 78 -10.03 5.57 -4.62
N GLY A 79 -9.55 5.15 -5.78
CA GLY A 79 -9.06 6.03 -6.84
C GLY A 79 -7.54 6.06 -6.95
N LEU A 80 -7.06 5.93 -8.19
CA LEU A 80 -5.67 6.20 -8.56
C LEU A 80 -5.49 7.70 -8.76
N ASP A 81 -4.52 8.28 -8.08
CA ASP A 81 -4.19 9.68 -8.28
C ASP A 81 -3.39 9.90 -9.58
N SER A 82 -3.12 11.16 -9.93
CA SER A 82 -2.38 11.50 -11.14
C SER A 82 -0.92 11.01 -11.09
N PHE A 83 -0.31 10.94 -9.91
CA PHE A 83 1.06 10.45 -9.75
C PHE A 83 1.11 8.93 -9.94
N ASP A 84 0.14 8.19 -9.42
CA ASP A 84 -0.01 6.74 -9.61
C ASP A 84 -0.07 6.39 -11.10
N ARG A 85 -0.83 7.17 -11.88
CA ARG A 85 -0.92 6.99 -13.34
C ARG A 85 0.40 7.23 -14.05
N VAL A 86 1.15 8.24 -13.61
CA VAL A 86 2.50 8.54 -14.13
C VAL A 86 3.44 7.38 -13.84
N TRP A 87 3.46 6.86 -12.60
CA TRP A 87 4.29 5.71 -12.24
C TRP A 87 3.95 4.46 -13.03
N LEU A 88 2.66 4.15 -13.16
CA LEU A 88 2.18 3.02 -13.98
C LEU A 88 2.56 3.14 -15.46
N TRP A 89 2.75 4.36 -15.96
CA TRP A 89 3.20 4.59 -17.33
C TRP A 89 4.73 4.50 -17.42
N LEU A 90 5.47 5.09 -16.50
CA LEU A 90 6.93 5.18 -16.59
C LEU A 90 7.64 3.87 -16.22
N LEU A 91 7.27 3.24 -15.11
CA LEU A 91 8.02 2.11 -14.54
C LEU A 91 8.15 0.90 -15.48
N PRO A 92 7.09 0.46 -16.20
CA PRO A 92 7.23 -0.65 -17.15
C PRO A 92 8.23 -0.39 -18.28
N ARG A 93 8.55 0.89 -18.57
CA ARG A 93 9.50 1.28 -19.63
C ARG A 93 10.94 1.35 -19.14
N CYS A 94 11.16 1.41 -17.83
CA CYS A 94 12.48 1.47 -17.22
C CYS A 94 13.11 0.09 -16.96
N GLY A 95 12.42 -0.99 -17.36
CA GLY A 95 12.83 -2.38 -17.12
C GLY A 95 12.16 -3.00 -15.89
N SER A 96 12.00 -4.33 -15.92
CA SER A 96 11.35 -5.11 -14.85
C SER A 96 12.05 -4.94 -13.50
N ASP A 97 13.39 -4.97 -13.47
CA ASP A 97 14.16 -4.89 -12.23
C ASP A 97 13.95 -3.56 -11.48
N VAL A 98 13.82 -2.46 -12.21
CA VAL A 98 13.56 -1.14 -11.62
C VAL A 98 12.15 -1.09 -11.04
N ALA A 99 11.17 -1.62 -11.78
CA ALA A 99 9.79 -1.68 -11.33
C ALA A 99 9.61 -2.57 -10.08
N LEU A 100 10.29 -3.72 -10.03
CA LEU A 100 10.31 -4.63 -8.88
C LEU A 100 10.93 -3.95 -7.64
N ARG A 101 12.13 -3.37 -7.79
CA ARG A 101 12.77 -2.63 -6.69
C ARG A 101 11.94 -1.47 -6.17
N TRP A 102 11.24 -0.77 -7.06
CA TRP A 102 10.33 0.30 -6.67
C TRP A 102 9.15 -0.23 -5.86
N ALA A 103 8.52 -1.34 -6.28
CA ALA A 103 7.42 -1.97 -5.57
C ALA A 103 7.85 -2.41 -4.16
N GLU A 104 8.97 -3.14 -4.06
CA GLU A 104 9.55 -3.57 -2.77
C GLU A 104 9.84 -2.38 -1.84
N TRP A 105 10.45 -1.31 -2.36
CA TRP A 105 10.76 -0.13 -1.57
C TRP A 105 9.48 0.55 -1.04
N ILE A 106 8.44 0.65 -1.88
CA ILE A 106 7.15 1.20 -1.48
C ILE A 106 6.49 0.36 -0.39
N GLU A 107 6.45 -0.96 -0.55
CA GLU A 107 5.87 -1.88 0.43
C GLU A 107 6.58 -1.79 1.78
N GLN A 108 7.91 -1.77 1.78
CA GLN A 108 8.70 -1.60 3.00
C GLN A 108 8.41 -0.26 3.67
N ARG A 109 8.35 0.83 2.90
CA ARG A 109 8.04 2.16 3.41
C ARG A 109 6.66 2.21 4.07
N ASP A 110 5.64 1.62 3.45
CA ASP A 110 4.28 1.64 3.99
C ASP A 110 4.11 0.71 5.19
N THR A 111 4.76 -0.45 5.17
CA THR A 111 4.80 -1.35 6.33
C THR A 111 5.40 -0.64 7.54
N ARG A 112 6.52 0.08 7.37
CA ARG A 112 7.13 0.88 8.45
C ARG A 112 6.18 1.97 8.95
N ALA A 113 5.56 2.72 8.06
CA ALA A 113 4.63 3.79 8.44
C ALA A 113 3.42 3.26 9.25
N ILE A 114 2.88 2.10 8.87
CA ILE A 114 1.79 1.44 9.61
C ILE A 114 2.28 0.99 10.99
N LEU A 115 3.45 0.36 11.06
CA LEU A 115 4.03 -0.10 12.32
C LEU A 115 4.30 1.06 13.28
N ASP A 116 4.90 2.14 12.79
CA ASP A 116 5.19 3.34 13.59
C ASP A 116 3.91 3.95 14.16
N ALA A 117 2.88 4.12 13.32
CA ALA A 117 1.58 4.64 13.75
C ALA A 117 0.89 3.72 14.78
N ALA A 118 0.98 2.39 14.59
CA ALA A 118 0.42 1.41 15.51
C ALA A 118 1.15 1.39 16.87
N LEU A 119 2.48 1.50 16.86
CA LEU A 119 3.30 1.56 18.07
C LEU A 119 3.01 2.83 18.86
N LEU A 120 2.93 3.98 18.19
CA LEU A 120 2.54 5.24 18.83
C LEU A 120 1.15 5.13 19.46
N LEU A 121 0.15 4.63 18.73
CA LEU A 121 -1.19 4.46 19.27
C LEU A 121 -1.23 3.52 20.49
N ARG A 122 -0.43 2.46 20.48
CA ARG A 122 -0.32 1.53 21.62
C ARG A 122 0.35 2.16 22.83
N ALA A 123 1.36 3.00 22.65
CA ALA A 123 2.07 3.65 23.74
C ALA A 123 1.23 4.71 24.48
N PHE A 124 0.18 5.24 23.82
CA PHE A 124 -0.72 6.25 24.39
C PHE A 124 -2.07 5.70 24.87
N ARG A 125 -2.26 4.38 24.78
CA ARG A 125 -3.43 3.66 25.30
C ARG A 125 -3.21 3.28 26.76
#